data_AF-A0A7Y9DWH1-F1
#
_entry.id   AF-A0A7Y9DWH1-F1
#
_cell.length_a   1.000
_cell.length_b   1.000
_cell.length_c   1.000
_cell.angle_alpha   90.00
_cell.angle_beta   90.00
_cell.angle_gamma   90.00
#
_symmetry.space_group_name_H-M   'P 1'
#
loop_
_entity.id
_entity.type
_entity.pdbx_description
1 polymer ?
#
loop_
_entity_poly.entity_id
_entity_poly.type
_entity_poly.pdbx_seq_one_letter_code
_entity_poly.pdbx_strand_id
1 'polypeptide(L)' 'MPGLFSKVSEFLKSPQGRKYTDQAKRYASDPKNRQKAQDLFKRFGGGGKKH' A
#
# COMPACT_ATOMS: atom_id res chain seq x y z
N MET A 1 -1.42 -2.31 -28.23
CA MET A 1 -1.21 -3.22 -27.09
C MET A 1 -1.52 -2.45 -25.81
N PRO A 2 -2.54 -2.81 -25.03
CA PRO A 2 -2.76 -2.18 -23.73
C PRO A 2 -1.49 -2.40 -22.88
N GLY A 3 -0.87 -1.31 -22.42
CA GLY A 3 0.33 -1.39 -21.60
C GLY A 3 0.03 -2.04 -20.24
N LEU A 4 1.07 -2.49 -19.53
CA LEU A 4 0.94 -3.06 -18.19
C LEU A 4 0.12 -2.15 -17.24
N PHE A 5 0.21 -0.83 -17.42
CA PHE A 5 -0.61 0.16 -16.72
C PHE A 5 -2.12 0.01 -16.94
N SER A 6 -2.56 -0.22 -18.17
CA SER A 6 -3.98 -0.42 -18.48
C SER A 6 -4.52 -1.66 -17.78
N LYS A 7 -3.74 -2.74 -17.76
CA LYS A 7 -4.11 -4.01 -17.12
C LYS A 7 -4.19 -3.90 -15.60
N VAL A 8 -3.28 -3.13 -14.98
CA VAL A 8 -3.35 -2.80 -13.55
C VAL A 8 -4.56 -1.91 -13.26
N SER A 9 -4.83 -0.89 -14.07
CA SER A 9 -6.01 -0.04 -13.87
C SER A 9 -7.32 -0.82 -14.02
N GLU A 10 -7.37 -1.75 -14.97
CA GLU A 10 -8.53 -2.61 -15.23
C GLU A 10 -8.71 -3.64 -14.10
N PHE A 11 -7.60 -4.19 -13.58
CA PHE A 11 -7.61 -5.03 -12.39
C PHE A 11 -8.10 -4.26 -11.15
N LEU A 12 -7.62 -3.04 -10.92
CA LEU A 12 -8.09 -2.19 -9.82
C LEU A 12 -9.59 -1.84 -9.94
N LYS A 13 -10.12 -1.74 -11.17
CA LYS A 13 -11.54 -1.53 -11.43
C LYS A 13 -12.39 -2.80 -11.28
N SER A 14 -11.76 -3.98 -11.33
CA SER A 14 -12.42 -5.28 -11.20
C SER A 14 -12.94 -5.52 -9.77
N PRO A 15 -13.96 -6.39 -9.58
CA PRO A 15 -14.46 -6.73 -8.27
C PRO A 15 -13.39 -7.39 -7.37
N GLN A 16 -12.39 -8.06 -7.95
CA GLN A 16 -11.26 -8.58 -7.18
C GLN A 16 -10.32 -7.44 -6.74
N GLY A 17 -9.96 -6.53 -7.63
CA GLY A 17 -9.09 -5.40 -7.29
C GLY A 17 -9.73 -4.45 -6.29
N ARG A 18 -11.05 -4.23 -6.36
CA ARG A 18 -11.80 -3.47 -5.35
C ARG A 18 -11.69 -4.09 -3.96
N LYS A 19 -11.81 -5.42 -3.83
CA LYS A 19 -11.64 -6.11 -2.53
C LYS A 19 -10.26 -5.87 -1.94
N TYR A 20 -9.21 -5.99 -2.75
CA TYR A 20 -7.84 -5.72 -2.30
C TYR A 20 -7.61 -4.26 -1.94
N THR A 21 -8.14 -3.32 -2.73
CA THR A 21 -8.02 -1.88 -2.42
C THR A 21 -8.84 -1.47 -1.22
N ASP A 22 -10.03 -2.04 -1.01
CA ASP A 22 -10.85 -1.77 0.17
C ASP A 22 -10.23 -2.38 1.44
N GLN A 23 -9.65 -3.57 1.34
CA GLN A 23 -8.87 -4.15 2.42
C GLN A 23 -7.68 -3.24 2.74
N ALA A 24 -6.88 -2.86 1.74
CA ALA A 24 -5.76 -1.92 1.93
C ALA A 24 -6.21 -0.59 2.55
N LYS A 25 -7.34 -0.02 2.08
CA LYS A 25 -7.93 1.20 2.67
C LYS A 25 -8.31 1.00 4.13
N ARG A 26 -8.96 -0.11 4.48
CA ARG A 26 -9.33 -0.44 5.87
C ARG A 26 -8.10 -0.55 6.77
N TYR A 27 -7.07 -1.25 6.30
CA TYR A 27 -5.80 -1.37 7.01
C TYR A 27 -5.10 -0.02 7.17
N ALA A 28 -5.17 0.85 6.16
CA ALA A 28 -4.58 2.20 6.19
C ALA A 28 -5.39 3.21 7.01
N SER A 29 -6.72 3.03 7.09
CA SER A 29 -7.61 3.88 7.88
C SER A 29 -7.51 3.63 9.38
N ASP A 30 -6.91 2.51 9.79
CA ASP A 30 -6.67 2.23 11.20
C ASP A 30 -5.43 3.03 11.71
N PRO A 31 -5.61 3.99 12.63
CA PRO A 31 -4.51 4.77 13.17
C PRO A 31 -3.46 3.90 13.88
N LYS A 32 -3.84 2.74 14.44
CA LYS A 32 -2.93 1.82 15.11
C LYS A 32 -1.97 1.16 14.12
N ASN A 33 -2.47 0.79 12.95
CA ASN A 33 -1.62 0.27 11.87
C ASN A 33 -0.74 1.37 11.28
N ARG A 34 -1.24 2.60 11.19
CA ARG A 34 -0.46 3.75 10.72
C ARG A 34 0.74 4.03 11.62
N GLN A 35 0.56 4.00 12.95
CA GLN A 35 1.66 4.16 13.91
C GLN A 35 2.68 3.02 13.78
N LYS A 36 2.23 1.76 13.75
CA LYS A 36 3.13 0.61 13.56
C LYS A 36 3.88 0.68 12.22
N ALA A 37 3.20 1.05 11.14
CA ALA A 37 3.81 1.20 9.83
C ALA A 37 4.81 2.36 9.82
N GLN A 38 4.51 3.49 10.47
CA GLN A 38 5.48 4.59 10.64
C GLN A 38 6.70 4.16 11.44
N ASP A 39 6.51 3.39 12.52
CA ASP A 39 7.62 2.88 13.34
C ASP A 39 8.49 1.88 12.56
N LEU A 40 7.87 0.95 11.83
CA LEU A 40 8.57 0.09 10.90
C LEU A 40 9.29 0.90 9.82
N PHE A 41 8.65 1.91 9.23
CA PHE A 41 9.26 2.74 8.21
C PHE A 41 10.43 3.57 8.77
N LYS A 42 10.36 4.02 10.02
CA LYS A 42 11.49 4.67 10.70
C LYS A 42 12.63 3.70 10.97
N ARG A 43 12.32 2.48 11.43
CA ARG A 43 13.32 1.44 11.73
C ARG A 43 13.97 0.84 10.49
N PHE A 44 13.19 0.61 9.43
CA PHE A 44 13.62 -0.09 8.22
C PHE A 44 13.83 0.85 7.01
N GLY A 45 13.05 1.92 6.89
CA GLY A 45 13.23 2.97 5.87
C GLY A 45 14.23 4.06 6.29
N GLY A 46 14.66 4.07 7.55
CA GLY A 46 15.65 5.00 8.11
C GLY A 46 17.09 4.48 8.19
N GLY A 47 17.38 3.28 7.67
CA GLY A 47 18.72 2.65 7.72
C GLY A 47 19.86 3.38 6.99
N GLY A 48 19.63 4.61 6.51
CA GLY A 48 20.60 5.45 5.80
C GLY A 48 21.35 6.48 6.66
N LYS A 49 21.15 6.55 7.98
CA LYS A 49 21.93 7.47 8.83
C LYS A 49 22.78 6.71 9.86
N LYS A 50 23.89 6.17 9.36
CA LYS A 50 25.16 6.19 10.10
C LYS A 50 25.53 7.67 10.30
N HIS A 51 25.68 8.09 11.54
CA HIS A 51 26.72 9.00 12.04
C HIS A 51 26.54 9.17 13.54
#